data_AF-S4RVJ8-F1
#
_entry.id   AF-S4RVJ8-F1
#
_cell.length_a   1.000
_cell.length_b   1.000
_cell.length_c   1.000
_cell.angle_alpha   90.00
_cell.angle_beta   90.00
_cell.angle_gamma   90.00
#
_symmetry.space_group_name_H-M   'P 1'
#
loop_
_entity.id
_entity.type
_entity.pdbx_description
1 polymer ?
#
loop_
_entity_poly.entity_id
_entity_poly.type
_entity_poly.pdbx_seq_one_letter_code
_entity_poly.pdbx_strand_id
1 'polypeptide(L)'
;CTNSGTCMTDVAFPPGSGEYLCSCLPGFRGARCQNDVDECLSAPCGPGRCVDGANNYTCVCPPGYRGPTCQDDVNECTRSPCFPGVVCINSYGSFRCGDCPPWARLLCSVNQIKRSPCAPSETCNMECAAPNACRCRPGYTGYKCLTGLAAICRPDCRNRGKCVRPDVCECLPGYNGHNCEEAVCSPACEHGGTCASRDHCSCPYGFVGPRCETMVCNRHCENGGECIAPDVCQCKAGWNGPTC
;
A
#
# COMPACT_ATOMS: atom_id res chain seq x y z
N CYS A 1 -13.66 30.25 59.17
CA CYS A 1 -14.05 29.10 58.32
C CYS A 1 -13.20 29.11 57.05
N THR A 2 -13.05 27.97 56.36
CA THR A 2 -12.39 27.87 55.04
C THR A 2 -13.40 28.04 53.91
N ASN A 3 -12.94 28.12 52.65
CA ASN A 3 -13.79 28.22 51.44
C ASN A 3 -14.87 29.31 51.55
N SER A 4 -14.48 30.48 52.07
CA SER A 4 -15.37 31.64 52.25
C SER A 4 -16.59 31.40 53.14
N GLY A 5 -16.58 30.38 54.00
CA GLY A 5 -17.64 30.16 55.00
C GLY A 5 -17.71 31.29 56.04
N THR A 6 -18.90 31.51 56.61
CA THR A 6 -19.15 32.56 57.60
C THR A 6 -19.09 31.99 59.01
N CYS A 7 -18.31 32.61 59.91
CA CYS A 7 -18.30 32.24 61.33
C CYS A 7 -19.60 32.70 62.00
N MET A 8 -20.35 31.78 62.60
CA MET A 8 -21.55 32.08 63.36
C MET A 8 -21.18 32.32 64.84
N THR A 9 -21.56 33.48 65.37
CA THR A 9 -21.21 33.93 66.74
C THR A 9 -22.41 33.95 67.69
N ASP A 10 -23.58 33.58 67.21
CA ASP A 10 -24.88 33.59 67.89
C ASP A 10 -25.30 32.21 68.43
N VAL A 11 -24.48 31.18 68.20
CA VAL A 11 -24.65 29.84 68.77
C VAL A 11 -24.11 29.84 70.20
N ALA A 12 -24.98 29.62 71.20
CA ALA A 12 -24.61 29.60 72.61
C ALA A 12 -23.77 28.36 72.93
N PHE A 13 -22.45 28.52 73.00
CA PHE A 13 -21.53 27.51 73.52
C PHE A 13 -21.25 27.73 75.01
N PRO A 14 -20.92 26.68 75.79
CA PRO A 14 -20.52 26.83 77.19
C PRO A 14 -19.30 27.76 77.31
N PRO A 15 -19.29 28.70 78.27
CA PRO A 15 -18.16 29.61 78.45
C PRO A 15 -16.87 28.83 78.74
N GLY A 16 -15.85 29.03 77.90
CA GLY A 16 -14.55 28.36 78.02
C GLY A 16 -14.33 27.18 77.06
N SER A 17 -15.32 26.79 76.23
CA SER A 17 -15.15 25.67 75.29
C SER A 17 -14.28 26.00 74.07
N GLY A 18 -14.18 27.27 73.66
CA GLY A 18 -13.45 27.68 72.46
C GLY A 18 -14.05 27.16 71.14
N GLU A 19 -15.28 26.64 71.18
CA GLU A 19 -15.98 26.09 70.03
C GLU A 19 -16.56 27.20 69.14
N TYR A 20 -16.55 26.97 67.83
CA TYR A 20 -17.12 27.89 66.82
C TYR A 20 -17.87 27.09 65.77
N LEU A 21 -18.97 27.63 65.25
CA LEU A 21 -19.71 27.03 64.15
C LEU A 21 -19.50 27.82 62.86
N CYS A 22 -19.35 27.11 61.76
CA CYS A 22 -19.22 27.67 60.43
C CYS A 22 -20.49 27.43 59.62
N SER A 23 -21.03 28.48 59.03
CA SER A 23 -22.04 28.38 57.98
C SER A 23 -21.33 28.23 56.63
N CYS A 24 -21.54 27.10 55.97
CA CYS A 24 -20.88 26.79 54.71
C CYS A 24 -21.67 27.33 53.52
N LEU A 25 -20.96 27.89 52.54
CA LEU A 25 -21.54 28.16 51.23
C LEU A 25 -21.96 26.84 50.55
N PRO A 26 -22.91 26.88 49.60
CA PRO A 26 -23.26 25.70 48.79
C PRO A 26 -22.00 25.05 48.19
N GLY A 27 -22.01 23.72 48.13
CA GLY A 27 -20.87 22.91 47.63
C GLY A 27 -19.78 22.62 48.65
N PHE A 28 -19.89 23.12 49.90
CA PHE A 28 -18.91 22.83 50.96
C PHE A 28 -19.56 22.25 52.22
N ARG A 29 -18.83 21.38 52.91
CA ARG A 29 -19.26 20.71 54.14
C ARG A 29 -18.13 20.55 55.16
N GLY A 30 -18.49 20.06 56.35
CA GLY A 30 -17.58 19.86 57.48
C GLY A 30 -17.55 21.04 58.46
N ALA A 31 -17.00 20.80 59.66
CA ALA A 31 -17.06 21.75 60.78
C ALA A 31 -16.44 23.13 60.49
N ARG A 32 -15.50 23.21 59.55
CA ARG A 32 -14.86 24.47 59.10
C ARG A 32 -15.18 24.82 57.66
N CYS A 33 -16.07 24.08 56.98
CA CYS A 33 -16.32 24.14 55.53
C CYS A 33 -15.09 23.76 54.70
N GLN A 34 -14.30 22.81 55.19
CA GLN A 34 -13.02 22.41 54.59
C GLN A 34 -13.16 21.30 53.54
N ASN A 35 -14.30 20.61 53.52
CA ASN A 35 -14.53 19.52 52.58
C ASN A 35 -15.39 20.04 51.44
N ASP A 36 -14.94 19.84 50.21
CA ASP A 36 -15.77 20.00 49.01
C ASP A 36 -16.86 18.91 49.00
N VAL A 37 -18.02 19.22 48.45
CA VAL A 37 -19.07 18.26 48.16
C VAL A 37 -18.76 17.67 46.80
N ASP A 38 -18.57 16.35 46.73
CA ASP A 38 -18.35 15.69 45.44
C ASP A 38 -19.68 15.61 44.68
N GLU A 39 -19.87 16.51 43.71
CA GLU A 39 -21.09 16.56 42.90
C GLU A 39 -21.20 15.38 41.93
N CYS A 40 -20.08 14.70 41.64
CA CYS A 40 -20.04 13.52 40.77
C CYS A 40 -20.72 12.29 41.38
N LEU A 41 -20.92 12.25 42.70
CA LEU A 41 -21.65 11.17 43.38
C LEU A 41 -23.11 11.03 42.90
N SER A 42 -23.68 12.09 42.31
CA SER A 42 -25.02 12.07 41.72
C SER A 42 -25.07 11.48 40.29
N ALA A 43 -23.91 11.10 39.73
CA ALA A 43 -23.75 10.61 38.36
C ALA A 43 -24.37 11.52 37.26
N PRO A 44 -24.04 12.82 37.22
CA PRO A 44 -24.71 13.78 36.35
C PRO A 44 -24.31 13.66 34.86
N CYS A 45 -23.21 12.98 34.54
CA CYS A 45 -22.57 13.02 33.21
C CYS A 45 -23.00 11.94 32.21
N GLY A 46 -24.10 11.22 32.43
CA GLY A 46 -24.56 10.18 31.49
C GLY A 46 -23.46 9.16 31.15
N PRO A 47 -23.08 8.97 29.87
CA PRO A 47 -21.99 8.08 29.45
C PRO A 47 -20.58 8.69 29.65
N GLY A 48 -20.47 9.95 30.08
CA GLY A 48 -19.22 10.67 30.23
C GLY A 48 -18.56 10.59 31.60
N ARG A 49 -17.31 11.04 31.65
CA ARG A 49 -16.52 11.10 32.88
C ARG A 49 -16.79 12.40 33.62
N CYS A 50 -17.28 12.30 34.84
CA CYS A 50 -17.44 13.44 35.72
C CYS A 50 -16.10 13.87 36.33
N VAL A 51 -15.88 15.18 36.40
CA VAL A 51 -14.76 15.83 37.06
C VAL A 51 -15.34 16.82 38.06
N ASP A 52 -15.09 16.54 39.33
CA ASP A 52 -15.52 17.33 40.47
C ASP A 52 -14.82 18.70 40.51
N GLY A 53 -15.47 19.68 41.11
CA GLY A 53 -14.97 21.05 41.21
C GLY A 53 -15.69 21.82 42.30
N ALA A 54 -15.18 23.01 42.62
CA ALA A 54 -15.71 23.80 43.74
C ALA A 54 -17.17 24.22 43.50
N ASN A 55 -18.11 23.55 44.18
CA ASN A 55 -19.57 23.75 44.04
C ASN A 55 -20.07 23.60 42.59
N ASN A 56 -19.40 22.78 41.78
CA ASN A 56 -19.77 22.52 40.39
C ASN A 56 -19.01 21.31 39.84
N TYR A 57 -19.62 20.61 38.89
CA TYR A 57 -18.97 19.54 38.14
C TYR A 57 -18.75 19.93 36.68
N THR A 58 -17.82 19.22 36.03
CA THR A 58 -17.64 19.26 34.57
C THR A 58 -17.67 17.85 34.00
N CYS A 59 -18.36 17.67 32.87
CA CYS A 59 -18.42 16.38 32.19
C CYS A 59 -17.48 16.35 31.00
N VAL A 60 -16.67 15.30 30.92
CA VAL A 60 -15.85 14.98 29.75
C VAL A 60 -16.56 13.92 28.94
N CYS A 61 -17.13 14.33 27.79
CA CYS A 61 -17.92 13.44 26.96
C CYS A 61 -17.04 12.51 26.12
N PRO A 62 -17.41 11.22 26.00
CA PRO A 62 -16.74 10.31 25.09
C PRO A 62 -17.13 10.64 23.63
N PRO A 63 -16.39 10.11 22.64
CA PRO A 63 -16.81 10.21 21.24
C PRO A 63 -18.25 9.75 21.05
N GLY A 64 -19.01 10.47 20.23
CA GLY A 64 -20.43 10.22 20.00
C GLY A 64 -21.39 11.01 20.89
N TYR A 65 -20.89 11.74 21.88
CA TYR A 65 -21.72 12.50 22.82
C TYR A 65 -21.24 13.94 22.97
N ARG A 66 -22.17 14.85 23.29
CA ARG A 66 -21.90 16.27 23.55
C ARG A 66 -22.84 16.83 24.62
N GLY A 67 -22.67 18.11 24.90
CA GLY A 67 -23.47 18.84 25.87
C GLY A 67 -22.88 18.80 27.28
N PRO A 68 -23.45 19.59 28.22
CA PRO A 68 -22.92 19.75 29.56
C PRO A 68 -23.00 18.47 30.42
N THR A 69 -23.93 17.56 30.09
CA THR A 69 -24.16 16.28 30.79
C THR A 69 -23.88 15.06 29.91
N CYS A 70 -23.32 15.26 28.71
CA CYS A 70 -23.03 14.19 27.73
C CYS A 70 -24.23 13.34 27.31
N GLN A 71 -25.46 13.86 27.47
CA GLN A 71 -26.68 13.17 27.07
C GLN A 71 -27.05 13.40 25.60
N ASP A 72 -26.48 14.44 24.99
CA ASP A 72 -26.79 14.80 23.61
C ASP A 72 -25.97 13.94 22.65
N ASP A 73 -26.68 13.25 21.76
CA ASP A 73 -26.09 12.44 20.70
C ASP A 73 -25.43 13.29 19.61
N VAL A 74 -24.22 12.93 19.21
CA VAL A 74 -23.51 13.53 18.07
C VAL A 74 -23.99 12.88 16.78
N ASN A 75 -24.38 13.69 15.79
CA ASN A 75 -24.72 13.16 14.47
C ASN A 75 -23.47 13.05 13.60
N GLU A 76 -22.81 11.89 13.59
CA GLU A 76 -21.61 11.69 12.78
C GLU A 76 -21.87 11.75 11.27
N CYS A 77 -23.10 11.50 10.83
CA CYS A 77 -23.46 11.53 9.41
C CYS A 77 -23.34 12.91 8.77
N THR A 78 -23.30 13.98 9.57
CA THR A 78 -23.07 15.36 9.09
C THR A 78 -21.70 15.53 8.42
N ARG A 79 -20.74 14.65 8.72
CA ARG A 79 -19.40 14.64 8.12
C ARG A 79 -19.22 13.63 6.99
N SER A 80 -20.31 13.01 6.55
CA SER A 80 -20.32 11.98 5.49
C SER A 80 -19.26 10.87 5.70
N PRO A 81 -19.29 10.14 6.83
CA PRO A 81 -18.26 9.15 7.16
C PRO A 81 -18.37 7.83 6.37
N CYS A 82 -19.48 7.63 5.64
CA CYS A 82 -19.75 6.44 4.85
C CYS A 82 -19.24 6.57 3.41
N PHE A 83 -19.13 5.43 2.71
CA PHE A 83 -18.76 5.40 1.29
C PHE A 83 -19.74 6.24 0.45
N PRO A 84 -19.27 7.02 -0.54
CA PRO A 84 -20.15 7.82 -1.39
C PRO A 84 -21.28 6.98 -2.01
N GLY A 85 -22.52 7.45 -1.84
CA GLY A 85 -23.71 6.74 -2.30
C GLY A 85 -24.24 5.67 -1.34
N VAL A 86 -23.58 5.42 -0.20
CA VAL A 86 -24.13 4.63 0.91
C VAL A 86 -24.82 5.55 1.90
N VAL A 87 -26.04 5.18 2.29
CA VAL A 87 -26.82 5.93 3.28
C VAL A 87 -26.15 5.82 4.64
N CYS A 88 -25.82 6.95 5.26
CA CYS A 88 -25.38 6.99 6.66
C CYS A 88 -26.59 7.03 7.58
N ILE A 89 -26.58 6.19 8.61
CA ILE A 89 -27.64 6.08 9.61
C ILE A 89 -27.02 6.43 10.97
N ASN A 90 -27.45 7.55 11.53
CA ASN A 90 -27.04 7.97 12.86
C ASN A 90 -27.65 7.05 13.94
N SER A 91 -26.92 6.80 15.01
CA SER A 91 -27.35 6.00 16.15
C SER A 91 -26.85 6.59 17.45
N TYR A 92 -27.44 6.21 18.58
CA TYR A 92 -27.04 6.77 19.86
C TYR A 92 -25.58 6.43 20.19
N GLY A 93 -24.71 7.44 20.26
CA GLY A 93 -23.27 7.34 20.52
C GLY A 93 -22.43 6.84 19.35
N SER A 94 -22.98 6.68 18.15
CA SER A 94 -22.27 6.10 17.00
C SER A 94 -23.03 6.28 15.68
N PHE A 95 -22.50 5.74 14.59
CA PHE A 95 -23.21 5.65 13.32
C PHE A 95 -22.99 4.29 12.68
N ARG A 96 -23.87 3.93 11.75
CA ARG A 96 -23.65 2.82 10.83
C ARG A 96 -23.90 3.24 9.40
N CYS A 97 -23.18 2.63 8.49
CA CYS A 97 -23.48 2.73 7.07
C CYS A 97 -24.54 1.69 6.71
N GLY A 98 -25.47 2.07 5.84
CA GLY A 98 -26.47 1.18 5.28
C GLY A 98 -25.88 0.17 4.31
N ASP A 99 -26.76 -0.59 3.67
CA ASP A 99 -26.35 -1.62 2.73
C ASP A 99 -25.62 -1.02 1.53
N CYS A 100 -24.55 -1.70 1.15
CA CYS A 100 -23.81 -1.31 -0.03
C CYS A 100 -24.54 -1.72 -1.30
N PRO A 101 -24.58 -0.82 -2.30
CA PRO A 101 -25.12 -1.16 -3.61
C PRO A 101 -24.47 -2.43 -4.17
N PRO A 102 -25.20 -3.28 -4.90
CA PRO A 102 -24.67 -4.54 -5.43
C PRO A 102 -23.37 -4.37 -6.23
N TRP A 103 -23.24 -3.26 -6.96
CA TRP A 103 -22.06 -2.92 -7.76
C TRP A 103 -20.86 -2.42 -6.93
N ALA A 104 -21.07 -1.96 -5.68
CA ALA A 104 -20.07 -1.39 -4.79
C ALA A 104 -19.74 -2.29 -3.58
N ARG A 105 -20.31 -3.50 -3.52
CA ARG A 105 -20.20 -4.43 -2.39
C ARG A 105 -18.75 -4.78 -2.03
N LEU A 106 -17.89 -4.94 -3.04
CA LEU A 106 -16.45 -5.19 -2.86
C LEU A 106 -15.65 -3.91 -2.53
N LEU A 107 -16.17 -2.71 -2.79
CA LEU A 107 -15.49 -1.44 -2.47
C LEU A 107 -15.76 -1.00 -1.02
N CYS A 108 -17.01 -1.14 -0.59
CA CYS A 108 -17.42 -0.82 0.78
C CYS A 108 -16.81 -1.71 1.86
N SER A 109 -16.67 -3.02 1.58
CA SER A 109 -16.35 -4.02 2.61
C SER A 109 -14.92 -3.95 3.13
N VAL A 110 -14.09 -3.07 2.57
CA VAL A 110 -12.64 -3.18 2.71
C VAL A 110 -12.04 -1.99 3.47
N ASN A 111 -12.81 -0.93 3.78
CA ASN A 111 -12.32 0.33 4.38
C ASN A 111 -10.96 0.78 3.79
N GLN A 112 -10.79 0.63 2.47
CA GLN A 112 -9.50 0.81 1.80
C GLN A 112 -9.30 2.26 1.41
N ILE A 113 -8.90 3.08 2.38
CA ILE A 113 -8.13 4.30 2.10
C ILE A 113 -6.66 3.94 1.72
N LYS A 114 -6.32 2.64 1.58
CA LYS A 114 -4.95 2.19 1.25
C LYS A 114 -4.78 1.32 0.01
N ARG A 115 -5.82 1.01 -0.75
CA ARG A 115 -5.65 0.30 -2.03
C ARG A 115 -6.35 1.02 -3.17
N SER A 116 -5.50 1.38 -4.12
CA SER A 116 -5.79 1.89 -5.47
C SER A 116 -7.09 1.31 -6.06
N PRO A 117 -7.85 2.06 -6.88
CA PRO A 117 -9.13 1.64 -7.48
C PRO A 117 -9.04 0.45 -8.47
N CYS A 118 -7.97 -0.32 -8.45
CA CYS A 118 -7.81 -1.52 -9.25
C CYS A 118 -8.21 -2.75 -8.42
N ALA A 119 -9.46 -3.19 -8.58
CA ALA A 119 -9.84 -4.57 -8.23
C ALA A 119 -9.13 -5.55 -9.16
N PRO A 120 -8.92 -6.83 -8.76
CA PRO A 120 -8.17 -7.79 -9.54
C PRO A 120 -9.01 -8.29 -10.73
N SER A 121 -8.97 -7.55 -11.83
CA SER A 121 -9.23 -8.12 -13.16
C SER A 121 -8.04 -7.82 -14.06
N GLU A 122 -7.68 -8.79 -14.89
CA GLU A 122 -6.34 -8.92 -15.47
C GLU A 122 -5.96 -7.90 -16.56
N THR A 123 -6.55 -6.70 -16.64
CA THR A 123 -5.99 -5.68 -17.55
C THR A 123 -6.37 -4.25 -17.19
N CYS A 124 -5.94 -3.79 -16.01
CA CYS A 124 -6.11 -2.40 -15.61
C CYS A 124 -4.90 -1.54 -16.04
N ASN A 125 -5.02 -0.77 -17.14
CA ASN A 125 -3.94 0.08 -17.67
C ASN A 125 -3.95 1.51 -17.08
N MET A 126 -4.03 1.63 -15.75
CA MET A 126 -4.05 2.90 -15.03
C MET A 126 -2.92 2.99 -14.00
N GLU A 127 -2.56 4.23 -13.65
CA GLU A 127 -1.56 4.59 -12.65
C GLU A 127 -2.09 5.71 -11.74
N CYS A 128 -1.57 5.79 -10.52
CA CYS A 128 -1.95 6.83 -9.55
C CYS A 128 -1.33 8.19 -9.98
N ALA A 129 -2.18 9.19 -10.21
CA ALA A 129 -1.73 10.55 -10.56
C ALA A 129 -1.66 11.48 -9.34
N ALA A 130 -2.58 11.30 -8.39
CA ALA A 130 -2.64 12.07 -7.13
C ALA A 130 -3.49 11.29 -6.09
N PRO A 131 -3.57 11.74 -4.82
CA PRO A 131 -4.56 11.24 -3.88
C PRO A 131 -5.96 11.38 -4.49
N ASN A 132 -6.71 10.27 -4.57
CA ASN A 132 -8.06 10.20 -5.18
C ASN A 132 -8.13 10.50 -6.69
N ALA A 133 -7.00 10.50 -7.41
CA ALA A 133 -6.99 10.70 -8.87
C ALA A 133 -6.17 9.61 -9.58
N CYS A 134 -6.78 8.98 -10.58
CA CYS A 134 -6.13 8.02 -11.47
C CYS A 134 -5.96 8.60 -12.87
N ARG A 135 -4.87 8.20 -13.52
CA ARG A 135 -4.54 8.52 -14.90
C ARG A 135 -4.37 7.23 -15.67
N CYS A 136 -4.79 7.21 -16.94
CA CYS A 136 -4.44 6.11 -17.83
C CYS A 136 -2.93 6.11 -18.09
N ARG A 137 -2.32 4.92 -18.10
CA ARG A 137 -0.94 4.79 -18.58
C ARG A 137 -0.84 5.39 -20.00
N PRO A 138 0.33 5.92 -20.40
CA PRO A 138 0.52 6.43 -21.76
C PRO A 138 0.00 5.46 -22.82
N GLY A 139 -0.78 5.96 -23.79
CA GLY A 139 -1.37 5.14 -24.85
C GLY A 139 -2.74 4.53 -24.55
N TYR A 140 -3.35 4.82 -23.39
CA TYR A 140 -4.71 4.39 -23.05
C TYR A 140 -5.63 5.58 -22.75
N THR A 141 -6.91 5.44 -23.11
CA THR A 141 -7.97 6.41 -22.87
C THR A 141 -9.28 5.74 -22.49
N GLY A 142 -10.29 6.55 -22.20
CA GLY A 142 -11.59 6.14 -21.69
C GLY A 142 -11.62 6.03 -20.17
N TYR A 143 -12.82 6.04 -19.61
CA TYR A 143 -13.06 6.08 -18.15
C TYR A 143 -12.58 4.82 -17.39
N LYS A 144 -12.29 3.73 -18.10
CA LYS A 144 -11.67 2.49 -17.57
C LYS A 144 -10.26 2.23 -18.13
N CYS A 145 -9.69 3.16 -18.92
CA CYS A 145 -8.41 2.98 -19.61
C CYS A 145 -8.34 1.69 -20.46
N LEU A 146 -9.48 1.28 -21.03
CA LEU A 146 -9.62 0.08 -21.88
C LEU A 146 -9.46 0.41 -23.37
N THR A 147 -9.47 1.69 -23.75
CA THR A 147 -9.38 2.12 -25.14
C THR A 147 -7.95 2.53 -25.46
N GLY A 148 -7.21 1.71 -26.21
CA GLY A 148 -5.86 2.07 -26.65
C GLY A 148 -5.88 3.20 -27.69
N LEU A 149 -5.16 4.30 -27.44
CA LEU A 149 -4.87 5.32 -28.44
C LEU A 149 -3.65 4.88 -29.25
N ALA A 150 -3.89 4.07 -30.29
CA ALA A 150 -2.89 3.54 -31.21
C ALA A 150 -1.76 2.72 -30.55
N ALA A 151 -1.27 1.71 -31.26
CA ALA A 151 -0.12 0.93 -30.80
C ALA A 151 1.16 1.77 -31.02
N ILE A 152 1.50 2.58 -30.02
CA ILE A 152 2.71 3.40 -29.99
C ILE A 152 3.69 2.74 -29.03
N CYS A 153 4.89 2.38 -29.50
CA CYS A 153 5.93 1.75 -28.69
C CYS A 153 7.10 2.72 -28.52
N ARG A 154 7.63 2.87 -27.30
CA ARG A 154 8.86 3.63 -27.02
C ARG A 154 9.79 2.84 -26.09
N PRO A 155 10.94 2.34 -26.57
CA PRO A 155 11.49 2.46 -27.93
C PRO A 155 10.68 1.68 -28.99
N ASP A 156 10.90 2.01 -30.26
CA ASP A 156 10.28 1.27 -31.37
C ASP A 156 10.67 -0.22 -31.34
N CYS A 157 9.78 -1.08 -31.80
CA CYS A 157 10.05 -2.51 -31.97
C CYS A 157 11.13 -2.72 -33.04
N ARG A 158 12.24 -3.35 -32.65
CA ARG A 158 13.35 -3.71 -33.53
C ARG A 158 13.01 -4.95 -34.37
N ASN A 159 13.89 -5.27 -35.33
CA ASN A 159 13.79 -6.47 -36.17
C ASN A 159 12.41 -6.66 -36.85
N ARG A 160 11.78 -5.53 -37.23
CA ARG A 160 10.45 -5.47 -37.86
C ARG A 160 9.31 -6.02 -36.98
N GLY A 161 9.47 -6.00 -35.66
CA GLY A 161 8.39 -6.30 -34.73
C GLY A 161 7.21 -5.34 -34.89
N LYS A 162 5.99 -5.84 -34.67
CA LYS A 162 4.77 -5.04 -34.77
C LYS A 162 4.40 -4.52 -33.39
N CYS A 163 4.20 -3.21 -33.25
CA CYS A 163 3.60 -2.67 -32.04
C CYS A 163 2.11 -3.05 -32.04
N VAL A 164 1.69 -3.87 -31.08
CA VAL A 164 0.30 -4.36 -30.99
C VAL A 164 -0.48 -3.66 -29.88
N ARG A 165 0.23 -3.08 -28.91
CA ARG A 165 -0.31 -2.36 -27.76
C ARG A 165 0.79 -1.41 -27.24
N PRO A 166 0.47 -0.35 -26.46
CA PRO A 166 1.49 0.52 -25.91
C PRO A 166 2.61 -0.25 -25.22
N ASP A 167 3.84 -0.03 -25.69
CA ASP A 167 5.09 -0.67 -25.25
C ASP A 167 5.09 -2.21 -25.27
N VAL A 168 4.26 -2.82 -26.11
CA VAL A 168 4.23 -4.27 -26.32
C VAL A 168 4.45 -4.59 -27.80
N CYS A 169 5.58 -5.23 -28.08
CA CYS A 169 5.96 -5.68 -29.41
C CYS A 169 5.59 -7.15 -29.63
N GLU A 170 4.93 -7.43 -30.75
CA GLU A 170 4.81 -8.77 -31.30
C GLU A 170 6.03 -9.02 -32.20
N CYS A 171 6.92 -9.92 -31.76
CA CYS A 171 8.15 -10.23 -32.46
C CYS A 171 7.94 -11.27 -33.56
N LEU A 172 8.69 -11.12 -34.66
CA LEU A 172 8.74 -12.16 -35.69
C LEU A 172 9.42 -13.42 -35.15
N PRO A 173 9.09 -14.62 -35.68
CA PRO A 173 9.75 -15.86 -35.29
C PRO A 173 11.28 -15.74 -35.40
N GLY A 174 11.98 -16.18 -34.35
CA GLY A 174 13.44 -16.04 -34.25
C GLY A 174 13.92 -14.77 -33.55
N TYR A 175 13.03 -13.99 -32.92
CA TYR A 175 13.38 -12.84 -32.09
C TYR A 175 12.55 -12.80 -30.79
N ASN A 176 13.13 -12.27 -29.72
CA ASN A 176 12.52 -12.09 -28.41
C ASN A 176 13.05 -10.79 -27.75
N GLY A 177 12.71 -10.58 -26.48
CA GLY A 177 13.02 -9.34 -25.76
C GLY A 177 11.84 -8.37 -25.72
N HIS A 178 12.00 -7.27 -24.98
CA HIS A 178 10.91 -6.32 -24.75
C HIS A 178 10.61 -5.46 -25.98
N ASN A 179 11.60 -5.23 -26.84
CA ASN A 179 11.45 -4.54 -28.12
C ASN A 179 12.00 -5.36 -29.29
N CYS A 180 11.97 -6.69 -29.21
CA CYS A 180 12.43 -7.63 -30.24
C CYS A 180 13.93 -7.49 -30.60
N GLU A 181 14.74 -7.12 -29.62
CA GLU A 181 16.16 -6.83 -29.74
C GLU A 181 17.05 -8.06 -29.69
N GLU A 182 16.57 -9.16 -29.12
CA GLU A 182 17.31 -10.40 -28.97
C GLU A 182 16.97 -11.36 -30.12
N ALA A 183 17.98 -11.98 -30.73
CA ALA A 183 17.80 -13.02 -31.74
C ALA A 183 17.77 -14.41 -31.09
N VAL A 184 16.83 -15.25 -31.53
CA VAL A 184 16.65 -16.63 -31.08
C VAL A 184 16.98 -17.56 -32.24
N CYS A 185 17.95 -18.46 -32.04
CA CYS A 185 18.22 -19.56 -32.96
C CYS A 185 17.53 -20.81 -32.44
N SER A 186 16.76 -21.48 -33.30
CA SER A 186 16.14 -22.75 -32.95
C SER A 186 16.40 -23.76 -34.06
N PRO A 187 17.38 -24.67 -33.89
CA PRO A 187 18.01 -25.04 -32.62
C PRO A 187 19.14 -24.09 -32.19
N ALA A 188 19.42 -24.06 -30.88
CA ALA A 188 20.42 -23.17 -30.29
C ALA A 188 21.83 -23.39 -30.89
N CYS A 189 22.65 -22.34 -30.86
CA CYS A 189 24.06 -22.42 -31.26
C CYS A 189 24.83 -23.35 -30.31
N GLU A 190 25.74 -24.14 -30.87
CA GLU A 190 26.63 -25.03 -30.13
C GLU A 190 27.96 -24.34 -29.82
N HIS A 191 28.75 -24.95 -28.93
CA HIS A 191 30.11 -24.51 -28.57
C HIS A 191 30.26 -23.02 -28.19
N GLY A 192 29.20 -22.41 -27.63
CA GLY A 192 29.23 -21.02 -27.16
C GLY A 192 28.99 -19.96 -28.25
N GLY A 193 28.50 -20.36 -29.43
CA GLY A 193 28.06 -19.41 -30.45
C GLY A 193 26.91 -18.52 -29.98
N THR A 194 26.85 -17.30 -30.51
CA THR A 194 25.77 -16.33 -30.23
C THR A 194 24.90 -16.14 -31.46
N CYS A 195 23.58 -16.02 -31.30
CA CYS A 195 22.67 -15.76 -32.40
C CYS A 195 22.93 -14.40 -33.03
N ALA A 196 23.44 -14.41 -34.26
CA ALA A 196 23.66 -13.19 -35.04
C ALA A 196 22.36 -12.73 -35.72
N SER A 197 21.53 -13.69 -36.15
CA SER A 197 20.19 -13.46 -36.68
C SER A 197 19.38 -14.75 -36.59
N ARG A 198 18.15 -14.76 -37.13
CA ARG A 198 17.28 -15.94 -37.16
C ARG A 198 18.02 -17.15 -37.75
N ASP A 199 18.17 -18.19 -36.92
CA ASP A 199 18.79 -19.47 -37.25
C ASP A 199 20.23 -19.38 -37.81
N HIS A 200 20.92 -18.27 -37.51
CA HIS A 200 22.31 -18.05 -37.92
C HIS A 200 23.17 -17.64 -36.72
N CYS A 201 24.15 -18.48 -36.41
CA CYS A 201 25.07 -18.28 -35.31
C CYS A 201 26.35 -17.55 -35.75
N SER A 202 26.78 -16.57 -34.95
CA SER A 202 28.15 -16.09 -34.96
C SER A 202 29.00 -17.03 -34.13
N CYS A 203 29.98 -17.67 -34.77
CA CYS A 203 30.78 -18.71 -34.14
C CYS A 203 32.04 -18.19 -33.48
N PRO A 204 32.45 -18.78 -32.34
CA PRO A 204 33.76 -18.53 -31.75
C PRO A 204 34.88 -19.00 -32.67
N TYR A 205 36.11 -18.52 -32.44
CA TYR A 205 37.27 -18.92 -33.23
C TYR A 205 37.40 -20.45 -33.29
N GLY A 206 37.57 -20.97 -34.50
CA GLY A 206 37.75 -22.41 -34.73
C GLY A 206 36.46 -23.23 -34.81
N PHE A 207 35.29 -22.59 -34.87
CA PHE A 207 34.02 -23.25 -35.20
C PHE A 207 33.36 -22.59 -36.40
N VAL A 208 32.70 -23.39 -37.23
CA VAL A 208 31.94 -23.00 -38.43
C VAL A 208 30.65 -23.80 -38.53
N GLY A 209 29.82 -23.42 -39.50
CA GLY A 209 28.50 -24.00 -39.70
C GLY A 209 27.40 -23.07 -39.19
N PRO A 210 26.15 -23.30 -39.62
CA PRO A 210 25.01 -22.46 -39.24
C PRO A 210 24.73 -22.43 -37.73
N ARG A 211 25.16 -23.47 -37.00
CA ARG A 211 24.99 -23.61 -35.54
C ARG A 211 26.32 -23.73 -34.79
N CYS A 212 27.46 -23.47 -35.42
CA CYS A 212 28.79 -23.67 -34.82
C CYS A 212 29.05 -25.13 -34.40
N GLU A 213 28.45 -26.06 -35.14
CA GLU A 213 28.52 -27.50 -34.91
C GLU A 213 29.82 -28.12 -35.45
N THR A 214 30.47 -27.45 -36.41
CA THR A 214 31.68 -27.96 -37.06
C THR A 214 32.91 -27.26 -36.51
N MET A 215 33.87 -28.00 -35.97
CA MET A 215 35.18 -27.44 -35.60
C MET A 215 36.10 -27.34 -36.82
N VAL A 216 36.88 -26.27 -36.89
CA VAL A 216 37.91 -26.03 -37.90
C VAL A 216 39.28 -26.26 -37.26
N CYS A 217 40.05 -27.15 -37.87
CA CYS A 217 41.49 -27.25 -37.65
C CYS A 217 42.20 -26.54 -38.80
N ASN A 218 42.70 -25.32 -38.56
CA ASN A 218 43.47 -24.58 -39.57
C ASN A 218 44.85 -25.23 -39.78
N ARG A 219 45.39 -25.87 -38.75
CA ARG A 219 46.54 -26.77 -38.87
C ARG A 219 46.06 -28.19 -39.16
N HIS A 220 46.46 -28.74 -40.30
CA HIS A 220 46.26 -30.16 -40.58
C HIS A 220 47.03 -30.98 -39.54
N CYS A 221 46.35 -31.89 -38.85
CA CYS A 221 47.01 -32.85 -37.98
C CYS A 221 47.78 -33.83 -38.87
N GLU A 222 49.12 -33.77 -38.81
CA GLU A 222 50.00 -34.58 -39.65
C GLU A 222 50.11 -36.01 -39.08
N ASN A 223 50.77 -36.92 -39.79
CA ASN A 223 51.08 -38.29 -39.34
C ASN A 223 49.87 -39.11 -38.83
N GLY A 224 48.67 -38.79 -39.30
CA GLY A 224 47.44 -39.46 -38.91
C GLY A 224 46.93 -39.11 -37.51
N GLY A 225 47.34 -37.96 -36.96
CA GLY A 225 46.74 -37.38 -35.76
C GLY A 225 45.30 -36.93 -35.99
N GLU A 226 44.49 -36.92 -34.94
CA GLU A 226 43.06 -36.61 -35.00
C GLU A 226 42.78 -35.23 -34.39
N CYS A 227 42.01 -34.38 -35.07
CA CYS A 227 41.62 -33.06 -34.55
C CYS A 227 40.57 -33.27 -33.46
N ILE A 228 40.87 -32.90 -32.21
CA ILE A 228 39.98 -33.12 -31.05
C ILE A 228 39.41 -31.83 -30.46
N ALA A 229 39.98 -30.69 -30.81
CA ALA A 229 39.48 -29.35 -30.50
C ALA A 229 40.07 -28.34 -31.52
N PRO A 230 39.57 -27.10 -31.60
CA PRO A 230 40.12 -26.08 -32.49
C PRO A 230 41.64 -25.94 -32.40
N ASP A 231 42.33 -26.21 -33.51
CA ASP A 231 43.79 -26.22 -33.61
C ASP A 231 44.52 -27.14 -32.59
N VAL A 232 43.85 -28.16 -32.06
CA VAL A 232 44.42 -29.16 -31.13
C VAL A 232 44.37 -30.55 -31.75
N CYS A 233 45.55 -31.15 -31.95
CA CYS A 233 45.72 -32.48 -32.49
C CYS A 233 45.98 -33.51 -31.40
N GLN A 234 45.31 -34.65 -31.48
CA GLN A 234 45.63 -35.86 -30.74
C GLN A 234 46.59 -36.73 -31.56
N CYS A 235 47.80 -36.90 -31.04
CA CYS A 235 48.85 -37.66 -31.67
C CYS A 235 48.59 -39.17 -31.55
N LYS A 236 48.90 -39.95 -32.59
CA LYS A 236 48.97 -41.41 -32.47
C LYS A 236 50.21 -41.84 -31.71
N ALA A 237 50.17 -43.03 -31.11
CA ALA A 237 51.28 -43.59 -30.36
C ALA A 237 52.60 -43.55 -31.17
N GLY A 238 53.62 -42.89 -30.61
CA GLY A 238 54.93 -42.70 -31.25
C GLY A 238 55.17 -41.29 -31.81
N TRP A 239 54.17 -40.41 -31.82
CA TRP A 239 54.28 -39.01 -32.26
C TRP A 239 54.05 -38.05 -31.09
N ASN A 240 54.74 -36.90 -31.08
CA ASN A 240 54.51 -35.82 -30.13
C ASN A 240 54.67 -34.42 -30.77
N GLY A 241 53.83 -33.49 -30.36
CA GLY A 241 53.92 -32.11 -30.82
C GLY A 241 52.55 -31.45 -30.95
N PRO A 242 52.52 -30.15 -31.30
CA PRO A 242 51.28 -29.40 -31.46
C PRO A 242 50.49 -29.77 -32.72
N THR A 243 51.09 -30.46 -33.70
CA THR A 243 50.42 -30.91 -34.93
C THR A 243 50.41 -32.42 -35.11
N CYS A 244 51.16 -33.16 -34.29
CA CYS A 244 51.18 -34.61 -34.04
C CYS A 244 52.53 -34.99 -33.43
#